data_AF-A0AA44WFB9-F1
#
_entry.id   AF-A0AA44WFB9-F1
#
_cell.length_a   1.000
_cell.length_b   1.000
_cell.length_c   1.000
_cell.angle_alpha   90.00
_cell.angle_beta   90.00
_cell.angle_gamma   90.00
#
_symmetry.space_group_name_H-M   'P 1'
#
loop_
_entity.id
_entity.type
_entity.pdbx_description
1 polymer ?
#
loop_
_entity_poly.entity_id
_entity_poly.type
_entity_poly.pdbx_seq_one_letter_code
_entity_poly.pdbx_strand_id
1 'polypeptide(L)'
;MMEGFKPFDPALTLLLVPCQIIGAACFDHPQQERVRGIIRQVRGYTGLRNCDRTSEVLEEVWRLMDEGDWLSAWDWQGVALKIGADFLCT
;
A
#
# COMPACT_ATOMS: atom_id res chain seq x y z
N MET A 1 -8.58 24.72 -1.38
CA MET A 1 -7.55 23.94 -2.12
C MET A 1 -7.87 22.44 -2.23
N MET A 2 -8.89 21.90 -1.55
CA MET A 2 -9.31 20.48 -1.65
C MET A 2 -10.72 20.25 -2.25
N GLU A 3 -11.37 21.27 -2.81
CA GLU A 3 -12.78 21.18 -3.27
C GLU A 3 -12.96 20.62 -4.70
N GLY A 4 -11.88 20.16 -5.35
CA GLY A 4 -11.93 19.75 -6.76
C GLY A 4 -11.97 18.24 -7.02
N PHE A 5 -11.58 17.41 -6.06
CA PHE A 5 -11.44 15.97 -6.30
C PHE A 5 -12.79 15.29 -6.17
N LYS A 6 -13.28 14.74 -7.28
CA LYS A 6 -14.46 13.88 -7.28
C LYS A 6 -14.13 12.60 -6.50
N PRO A 7 -15.10 11.98 -5.81
CA PRO A 7 -14.98 10.57 -5.44
C PRO A 7 -14.61 9.80 -6.71
N PHE A 8 -13.56 8.98 -6.69
CA PHE A 8 -12.97 8.29 -7.86
C PHE A 8 -12.05 9.11 -8.79
N ASP A 9 -11.60 10.31 -8.41
CA ASP A 9 -10.53 10.98 -9.16
C ASP A 9 -9.24 10.10 -9.16
N PRO A 10 -8.62 9.80 -10.31
CA PRO A 10 -7.36 9.05 -10.38
C PRO A 10 -6.26 9.62 -9.49
N ALA A 11 -6.28 10.93 -9.23
CA ALA A 11 -5.36 11.60 -8.31
C ALA A 11 -5.50 11.12 -6.85
N LEU A 12 -6.63 10.53 -6.45
CA LEU A 12 -6.77 9.90 -5.13
C LEU A 12 -5.88 8.66 -4.99
N THR A 13 -5.46 8.04 -6.11
CA THR A 13 -4.45 6.96 -6.12
C THR A 13 -3.08 7.49 -5.64
N LEU A 14 -2.80 8.79 -5.77
CA LEU A 14 -1.59 9.42 -5.24
C LEU A 14 -1.55 9.40 -3.70
N LEU A 15 -2.68 9.23 -3.02
CA LEU A 15 -2.71 9.02 -1.56
C LEU A 15 -2.24 7.62 -1.16
N LEU A 16 -2.30 6.64 -2.08
CA LEU A 16 -1.86 5.27 -1.83
C LEU A 16 -0.34 5.11 -1.97
N VAL A 17 0.30 5.90 -2.82
CA VAL A 17 1.77 5.91 -3.00
C VAL A 17 2.53 6.12 -1.67
N PRO A 18 2.27 7.19 -0.88
CA PRO A 18 2.95 7.35 0.40
C PRO A 18 2.58 6.25 1.39
N CYS A 19 1.35 5.71 1.36
CA CYS A 19 0.97 4.58 2.21
C CYS A 19 1.77 3.31 1.87
N GLN A 20 1.99 3.03 0.58
CA GLN A 20 2.77 1.90 0.09
C GLN A 20 4.24 2.01 0.49
N ILE A 21 4.86 3.18 0.27
CA ILE A 21 6.27 3.41 0.60
C ILE A 21 6.52 3.33 2.11
N ILE A 22 5.66 3.98 2.90
CA ILE A 22 5.78 3.98 4.37
C ILE A 22 5.52 2.56 4.90
N GLY A 23 4.50 1.87 4.38
CA GLY A 23 4.19 0.50 4.75
C GLY A 23 5.33 -0.48 4.47
N ALA A 24 5.98 -0.35 3.31
CA ALA A 24 7.15 -1.16 2.95
C ALA A 24 8.38 -0.89 3.82
N ALA A 25 8.38 0.19 4.61
CA ALA A 25 9.42 0.51 5.59
C ALA A 25 8.98 0.23 7.05
N CYS A 26 7.81 -0.37 7.27
CA CYS A 26 7.32 -0.70 8.62
C CYS A 26 7.83 -2.07 9.08
N PHE A 27 8.89 -2.06 9.86
CA PHE A 27 9.57 -3.27 10.35
C PHE A 27 8.91 -3.88 11.60
N ASP A 28 8.22 -3.07 12.40
CA ASP A 28 7.60 -3.52 13.65
C ASP A 28 6.08 -3.67 13.51
N HIS A 29 5.52 -4.72 14.11
CA HIS A 29 4.09 -5.02 14.09
C HIS A 29 3.16 -3.84 14.49
N PRO A 30 3.49 -2.99 15.50
CA PRO A 30 2.66 -1.82 15.81
C PRO A 30 2.63 -0.76 14.71
N GLN A 31 3.68 -0.65 13.90
CA GLN A 31 3.71 0.25 12.74
C GLN A 31 2.83 -0.29 11.61
N GLN A 32 2.91 -1.60 11.35
CA GLN A 32 2.08 -2.30 10.37
C GLN A 32 0.58 -2.15 10.68
N GLU A 33 0.17 -2.31 11.94
CA GLU A 33 -1.21 -2.09 12.38
C GLU A 33 -1.71 -0.66 12.13
N ARG A 34 -0.85 0.34 12.35
CA ARG A 34 -1.19 1.74 12.04
C ARG A 34 -1.40 1.94 10.53
N VAL A 35 -0.55 1.34 9.70
CA VAL A 35 -0.67 1.41 8.24
C VAL A 35 -1.95 0.72 7.76
N ARG A 36 -2.29 -0.47 8.29
CA ARG A 36 -3.58 -1.13 8.03
C ARG A 36 -4.77 -0.21 8.35
N GLY A 37 -4.70 0.50 9.48
CA GLY A 37 -5.70 1.49 9.89
C GLY A 37 -5.84 2.65 8.89
N ILE A 38 -4.72 3.22 8.44
CA ILE A 38 -4.71 4.32 7.47
C ILE A 38 -5.32 3.86 6.13
N ILE A 39 -4.95 2.68 5.63
CA ILE A 39 -5.48 2.17 4.35
C ILE A 39 -6.99 1.94 4.45
N ARG A 40 -7.49 1.42 5.58
CA ARG A 40 -8.94 1.28 5.83
C ARG A 40 -9.65 2.64 5.83
N GLN A 41 -9.05 3.68 6.41
CA GLN A 41 -9.61 5.03 6.40
C GLN A 41 -9.64 5.61 4.97
N VAL A 42 -8.56 5.48 4.21
CA VAL A 42 -8.49 5.92 2.80
C VAL A 42 -9.55 5.19 1.96
N ARG A 43 -9.71 3.88 2.14
CA ARG A 43 -10.77 3.10 1.47
C ARG A 43 -12.17 3.61 1.81
N GLY A 44 -12.44 3.84 3.10
CA GLY A 44 -13.72 4.36 3.56
C GLY A 44 -14.06 5.75 3.02
N TYR A 45 -13.05 6.61 2.86
CA TYR A 45 -13.21 7.97 2.34
C TYR A 45 -13.32 8.02 0.81
N THR A 46 -12.57 7.19 0.09
CA THR A 46 -12.41 7.29 -1.37
C THR A 46 -13.18 6.25 -2.18
N GLY A 47 -13.54 5.10 -1.57
CA GLY A 47 -14.11 3.95 -2.29
C GLY A 47 -13.14 3.24 -3.24
N LEU A 48 -11.84 3.57 -3.20
CA LEU A 48 -10.85 3.00 -4.11
C LEU A 48 -10.60 1.51 -3.81
N ARG A 49 -10.95 0.66 -4.78
CA ARG A 49 -10.63 -0.79 -4.75
C ARG A 49 -9.12 -1.06 -4.70
N ASN A 50 -8.31 -0.10 -5.17
CA ASN A 50 -6.86 -0.19 -5.13
C ASN A 50 -6.29 -0.23 -3.69
N CYS A 51 -7.05 0.17 -2.67
CA CYS A 51 -6.65 0.01 -1.27
C CYS A 51 -6.47 -1.46 -0.88
N ASP A 52 -7.31 -2.34 -1.44
CA ASP A 52 -7.24 -3.77 -1.19
C ASP A 52 -5.94 -4.34 -1.79
N ARG A 53 -5.57 -3.88 -2.99
CA ARG A 53 -4.30 -4.22 -3.65
C ARG A 53 -3.07 -3.67 -2.92
N THR A 54 -3.11 -2.43 -2.45
CA THR A 54 -2.05 -1.88 -1.57
C THR A 54 -1.85 -2.77 -0.35
N SER A 55 -2.94 -3.20 0.28
CA SER A 55 -2.90 -4.06 1.46
C SER A 55 -2.26 -5.41 1.13
N GLU A 56 -2.67 -6.06 0.03
CA GLU A 56 -2.09 -7.33 -0.43
C GLU A 56 -0.57 -7.25 -0.60
N VAL A 57 -0.06 -6.20 -1.25
CA VAL A 57 1.39 -6.01 -1.43
C VAL A 57 2.10 -5.83 -0.08
N LEU A 58 1.52 -5.04 0.83
CA LEU A 58 2.14 -4.79 2.13
C LEU A 58 2.18 -6.02 3.03
N GLU A 59 1.10 -6.82 3.05
CA GLU A 59 1.08 -8.08 3.79
C GLU A 59 2.16 -9.05 3.28
N GLU A 60 2.35 -9.13 1.96
CA GLU A 60 3.39 -9.99 1.38
C GLU A 60 4.80 -9.46 1.68
N VAL A 61 5.01 -8.15 1.63
CA VAL A 61 6.27 -7.53 2.05
C VAL A 61 6.57 -7.82 3.52
N TRP A 62 5.60 -7.67 4.41
CA TRP A 62 5.77 -7.96 5.84
C TRP A 62 6.02 -9.45 6.10
N ARG A 63 5.35 -10.35 5.36
CA ARG A 63 5.64 -11.80 5.41
C ARG A 63 7.10 -12.10 5.04
N LEU A 64 7.62 -11.46 3.99
CA LEU A 64 9.03 -11.62 3.58
C LEU A 64 10.00 -11.07 4.63
N MET A 65 9.65 -9.97 5.31
CA MET A 65 10.43 -9.44 6.44
C MET A 65 10.46 -10.45 7.61
N ASP A 66 9.32 -11.03 7.97
CA ASP A 66 9.22 -12.03 9.04
C ASP A 66 10.02 -13.31 8.72
N GLU A 67 10.12 -13.67 7.44
CA GLU A 67 10.95 -14.79 6.95
C GLU A 67 12.45 -14.45 6.86
N GLY A 68 12.82 -13.18 7.05
CA GLY A 68 14.19 -12.69 6.93
C GLY A 68 14.67 -12.52 5.48
N ASP A 69 13.79 -12.62 4.48
CA ASP A 69 14.10 -12.35 3.07
C ASP A 69 14.01 -10.84 2.77
N TRP A 70 14.97 -10.11 3.35
CA TRP A 70 15.04 -8.65 3.24
C TRP A 70 15.22 -8.15 1.81
N LEU A 71 15.92 -8.91 0.95
CA LEU A 71 16.15 -8.50 -0.43
C LEU A 71 14.83 -8.47 -1.21
N SER A 72 14.02 -9.53 -1.07
CA SER A 72 12.70 -9.58 -1.69
C SER A 72 11.73 -8.58 -1.06
N ALA A 73 11.78 -8.37 0.26
CA ALA A 73 10.94 -7.38 0.95
C ALA A 73 11.21 -5.95 0.46
N TRP A 74 12.48 -5.59 0.23
CA TRP A 74 12.87 -4.28 -0.30
C TRP A 74 12.57 -4.11 -1.79
N ASP A 75 12.52 -5.19 -2.57
CA ASP A 75 11.96 -5.22 -3.92
C ASP A 75 10.43 -5.32 -3.91
N TRP A 76 9.77 -4.44 -3.16
CA TRP A 76 8.31 -4.39 -3.04
C TRP A 76 7.62 -4.15 -4.40
N GLN A 77 8.31 -3.53 -5.37
CA GLN A 77 7.83 -3.37 -6.74
C GLN A 77 7.81 -4.72 -7.48
N GLY A 78 8.86 -5.52 -7.34
CA GLY A 78 8.89 -6.90 -7.83
C GLY A 78 7.85 -7.79 -7.15
N VAL A 79 7.60 -7.60 -5.85
CA VAL A 79 6.50 -8.27 -5.12
C VAL A 79 5.14 -7.88 -5.73
N ALA A 80 4.89 -6.58 -5.92
CA ALA A 80 3.65 -6.08 -6.52
C ALA A 80 3.42 -6.65 -7.92
N LEU A 81 4.47 -6.72 -8.75
CA LEU A 81 4.41 -7.33 -10.08
C LEU A 81 4.09 -8.83 -10.01
N LYS A 82 4.75 -9.58 -9.12
CA LYS A 82 4.55 -11.02 -8.96
C LYS A 82 3.11 -11.39 -8.57
N ILE A 83 2.46 -10.55 -7.75
CA ILE A 83 1.09 -10.80 -7.30
C ILE A 83 0.02 -10.11 -8.16
N GLY A 84 0.42 -9.43 -9.25
CA GLY A 84 -0.51 -8.74 -10.17
C GLY A 84 -1.18 -7.52 -9.54
N ALA A 85 -0.47 -6.81 -8.66
CA ALA A 85 -0.91 -5.61 -7.94
C ALA A 85 -0.03 -4.39 -8.27
N ASP A 86 0.54 -4.32 -9.47
CA ASP A 86 1.47 -3.30 -9.96
C ASP A 86 0.81 -1.97 -10.38
N PHE A 87 -0.41 -1.69 -9.91
CA PHE A 87 -1.21 -0.52 -10.33
C PHE A 87 -0.62 0.86 -9.99
N LEU A 88 0.44 0.93 -9.16
CA LEU A 88 1.19 2.15 -8.86
C LEU A 88 2.46 2.31 -9.70
N CYS A 89 2.84 1.30 -10.48
CA CYS A 89 4.13 1.22 -11.18
C CYS A 89 3.99 1.07 -12.72
N THR A 90 2.78 1.23 -13.25
CA THR A 90 2.49 1.25 -14.70
C THR A 90 2.57 2.66 -15.27
#